data_AF-A0A353LVM7-F1
#
_entry.id   AF-A0A353LVM7-F1
#
_cell.length_a   1.000
_cell.length_b   1.000
_cell.length_c   1.000
_cell.angle_alpha   90.00
_cell.angle_beta   90.00
_cell.angle_gamma   90.00
#
_symmetry.space_group_name_H-M   'P 1'
#
loop_
_entity.id
_entity.type
_entity.pdbx_description
1 polymer ?
#
loop_
_entity_poly.entity_id
_entity_poly.type
_entity_poly.pdbx_seq_one_letter_code
_entity_poly.pdbx_strand_id
1 'polypeptide(L)'
;MGITCRISLVTPGTEVEAIRLNARIKGIFEVRSEEKIDDETMRDLCNRNAPSILFPYLRTFISNITGSAGIAPIVLPVVNPSLIEMTEESFDS
;
A
#
# COMPACT_ATOMS: atom_id res chain seq x y z
N MET A 1 -6.19 7.24 13.65
CA MET A 1 -6.61 5.97 13.01
C MET A 1 -5.42 5.37 12.26
N GLY A 2 -5.26 4.04 12.24
CA GLY A 2 -4.15 3.36 11.57
C GLY A 2 -4.59 2.70 10.27
N ILE A 3 -3.91 2.97 9.16
CA ILE A 3 -4.21 2.39 7.84
C ILE A 3 -2.98 1.64 7.35
N THR A 4 -3.19 0.43 6.85
CA THR A 4 -2.10 -0.44 6.39
C THR A 4 -2.30 -0.78 4.92
N CYS A 5 -1.30 -0.51 4.07
CA CYS A 5 -1.27 -0.98 2.69
C CYS A 5 -0.31 -2.16 2.59
N ARG A 6 -0.73 -3.21 1.89
CA ARG A 6 0.06 -4.42 1.66
C ARG A 6 0.13 -4.71 0.17
N ILE A 7 1.32 -5.08 -0.31
CA ILE A 7 1.52 -5.56 -1.67
C ILE A 7 2.32 -6.86 -1.61
N SER A 8 1.86 -7.85 -2.36
CA SER A 8 2.55 -9.12 -2.59
C SER A 8 2.90 -9.22 -4.06
N LEU A 9 4.19 -9.33 -4.36
CA LEU A 9 4.70 -9.54 -5.71
C LEU A 9 5.25 -10.96 -5.81
N VAL A 10 4.84 -11.65 -6.87
CA VAL A 10 5.38 -12.96 -7.24
C VAL A 10 5.68 -12.92 -8.73
N THR A 11 6.96 -13.05 -9.10
CA THR A 11 7.33 -13.21 -10.51
C THR A 11 7.21 -14.68 -10.91
N PRO A 12 6.39 -15.03 -11.91
CA PRO A 12 6.35 -16.39 -12.45
C PRO A 12 7.63 -16.62 -13.28
N GLY A 13 8.54 -17.45 -12.78
CA GLY A 13 9.77 -17.83 -13.47
C GLY A 13 9.95 -19.34 -13.42
N THR A 14 10.23 -19.96 -14.57
CA THR A 14 10.36 -21.41 -14.72
C THR A 14 11.75 -21.96 -14.41
N GLU A 15 12.80 -21.14 -14.13
CA GLU A 15 14.10 -21.75 -13.78
C GLU A 15 15.09 -20.96 -12.89
N VAL A 16 15.20 -19.61 -12.88
CA VAL A 16 16.28 -18.99 -12.05
C VAL A 16 15.96 -17.72 -11.23
N GLU A 17 14.94 -16.90 -11.48
CA GLU A 17 14.73 -15.69 -10.65
C GLU A 17 13.26 -15.44 -10.28
N ALA A 18 12.74 -16.26 -9.37
CA ALA A 18 11.46 -16.02 -8.70
C ALA A 18 11.68 -15.14 -7.46
N ILE A 19 11.14 -13.91 -7.48
CA ILE A 19 11.16 -13.01 -6.33
C ILE A 19 9.78 -13.03 -5.69
N ARG A 20 9.76 -13.28 -4.38
CA ARG A 20 8.58 -13.07 -3.54
C ARG A 20 8.84 -11.89 -2.62
N LEU A 21 8.13 -10.79 -2.84
CA LEU A 21 8.22 -9.60 -1.99
C LEU A 21 6.86 -9.35 -1.33
N ASN A 22 6.82 -9.38 0.01
CA ASN A 22 5.70 -8.89 0.79
C ASN A 22 6.13 -7.58 1.45
N ALA A 23 5.48 -6.48 1.06
CA ALA A 23 5.74 -5.17 1.63
C ALA A 23 4.47 -4.67 2.33
N ARG A 24 4.64 -4.11 3.53
CA ARG A 24 3.57 -3.49 4.32
C ARG A 24 4.02 -2.10 4.75
N ILE A 25 3.14 -1.12 4.59
CA ILE A 25 3.32 0.23 5.12
C ILE A 25 2.11 0.59 5.99
N LYS A 26 2.36 1.17 7.16
CA LYS A 26 1.32 1.63 8.08
C LYS A 26 1.43 3.14 8.27
N GLY A 27 0.33 3.85 8.03
CA GLY A 27 0.18 5.27 8.31
C GLY A 27 -0.71 5.49 9.52
N ILE A 28 -0.32 6.45 10.36
CA ILE A 28 -1.18 6.95 11.44
C ILE A 28 -1.68 8.33 10.99
N PHE A 29 -3.01 8.45 10.90
CA PHE A 29 -3.66 9.68 10.44
C PHE A 29 -4.52 10.28 11.55
N GLU A 30 -4.48 11.60 11.64
CA GLU A 30 -5.34 12.44 12.46
C GLU A 30 -6.17 13.31 11.50
N VAL A 31 -7.49 13.33 11.68
CA VAL A 31 -8.38 14.20 10.91
C VAL A 31 -8.78 15.35 11.79
N ARG A 32 -8.49 16.57 11.36
CA ARG A 32 -8.86 17.81 12.08
C ARG A 32 -9.95 18.52 11.29
N SER A 33 -11.11 18.67 11.92
CA SER A 33 -12.26 19.39 11.38
C SER A 33 -12.96 20.11 12.52
N GLU A 34 -13.37 21.35 12.26
CA GLU A 34 -14.19 22.14 13.19
C GLU A 34 -15.66 21.67 13.19
N GLU A 35 -16.08 21.04 12.09
CA GLU A 35 -17.42 20.47 11.90
C GLU A 35 -17.40 18.94 12.05
N LYS A 36 -18.55 18.37 12.44
CA LYS A 36 -18.71 16.91 12.54
C LYS A 36 -18.64 16.29 11.15
N ILE A 37 -17.64 15.45 10.93
CA ILE A 37 -17.46 14.70 9.69
C ILE A 37 -18.50 13.57 9.67
N ASP A 38 -19.22 13.45 8.56
CA ASP A 38 -20.14 12.34 8.34
C ASP A 38 -19.40 11.04 8.01
N ASP A 39 -20.09 9.91 8.15
CA ASP A 39 -19.46 8.60 7.98
C ASP A 39 -19.02 8.33 6.53
N GLU A 40 -19.65 8.95 5.52
CA GLU A 40 -19.27 8.80 4.12
C GLU A 40 -17.95 9.51 3.83
N THR A 41 -17.82 10.76 4.27
CA THR A 41 -16.57 11.52 4.18
C THR A 41 -15.44 10.82 4.95
N MET A 42 -15.73 10.30 6.14
CA MET A 42 -14.73 9.53 6.90
C MET A 42 -14.30 8.28 6.11
N ARG A 43 -15.24 7.52 5.53
CA ARG A 43 -14.92 6.35 4.69
C ARG A 43 -14.04 6.73 3.51
N ASP A 44 -14.31 7.84 2.83
CA ASP A 44 -13.48 8.31 1.71
C ASP A 44 -12.06 8.71 2.13
N LEU A 45 -11.92 9.35 3.30
CA LEU A 45 -10.62 9.65 3.90
C LEU A 45 -9.83 8.36 4.19
N CYS A 46 -10.48 7.35 4.76
CA CYS A 46 -9.88 6.05 5.05
C CYS A 46 -9.49 5.28 3.80
N ASN A 47 -10.37 5.23 2.80
CA ASN A 47 -10.31 4.25 1.74
C ASN A 47 -9.64 4.78 0.47
N ARG A 48 -9.68 6.10 0.27
CA ARG A 48 -9.13 6.73 -0.94
C ARG A 48 -7.94 7.62 -0.62
N ASN A 49 -8.12 8.55 0.32
CA ASN A 49 -7.12 9.59 0.55
C ASN A 49 -5.87 9.03 1.26
N ALA A 50 -6.05 8.31 2.37
CA ALA A 50 -4.92 7.75 3.10
C ALA A 50 -4.10 6.72 2.29
N PRO A 51 -4.71 5.76 1.56
CA PRO A 51 -3.95 4.89 0.66
C PRO A 51 -3.25 5.66 -0.46
N SER A 52 -3.87 6.73 -1.00
CA SER A 52 -3.21 7.59 -2.00
C SER A 52 -1.98 8.30 -1.45
N ILE A 53 -1.96 8.60 -0.15
CA ILE A 53 -0.78 9.13 0.54
C ILE A 53 0.27 8.03 0.75
N LEU A 54 -0.12 6.83 1.17
CA LEU A 54 0.81 5.75 1.49
C LEU A 54 1.42 5.05 0.26
N PHE A 55 0.65 4.94 -0.83
CA PHE A 55 1.04 4.17 -2.01
C PHE A 55 2.33 4.68 -2.69
N PRO A 56 2.56 6.01 -2.87
CA PRO A 56 3.82 6.52 -3.39
C PRO A 56 5.04 6.08 -2.57
N TYR A 57 4.94 6.05 -1.24
CA TYR A 57 6.03 5.59 -0.38
C TYR A 57 6.30 4.09 -0.55
N LEU A 58 5.24 3.28 -0.61
CA LEU A 58 5.36 1.84 -0.82
C LEU A 58 5.97 1.53 -2.20
N ARG A 59 5.56 2.26 -3.24
CA ARG A 59 6.12 2.16 -4.60
C ARG A 59 7.61 2.49 -4.62
N THR A 60 8.02 3.61 -4.02
CA THR A 60 9.44 3.99 -3.95
C THR A 60 10.24 2.95 -3.15
N PHE A 61 9.71 2.44 -2.05
CA PHE A 61 10.35 1.40 -1.25
C PHE A 61 10.62 0.13 -2.08
N ILE A 62 9.62 -0.35 -2.82
CA ILE A 62 9.74 -1.54 -3.67
C ILE A 62 10.77 -1.32 -4.79
N SER A 63 10.74 -0.16 -5.44
CA SER A 63 11.71 0.17 -6.50
C SER A 63 13.15 0.23 -5.96
N ASN A 64 13.34 0.81 -4.78
CA ASN A 64 14.65 0.94 -4.16
C ASN A 64 15.20 -0.42 -3.69
N ILE A 65 14.39 -1.26 -3.06
CA ILE A 65 14.86 -2.55 -2.53
C ILE A 65 15.18 -3.54 -3.65
N THR A 66 14.38 -3.55 -4.72
CA THR A 66 14.63 -4.39 -5.90
C THR A 66 15.88 -3.94 -6.65
N GLY A 67 16.04 -2.62 -6.88
CA GLY A 67 17.26 -2.07 -7.46
C GLY A 67 18.52 -2.35 -6.64
N SER A 68 18.43 -2.23 -5.32
CA SER A 68 19.55 -2.51 -4.40
C SER A 68 19.90 -4.00 -4.34
N ALA A 69 18.96 -4.88 -4.63
CA ALA A 69 19.15 -6.33 -4.70
C ALA A 69 19.77 -6.81 -6.03
N GLY A 70 20.14 -5.89 -6.93
CA GLY A 70 20.69 -6.22 -8.25
C GLY A 70 19.64 -6.68 -9.27
N ILE A 71 18.35 -6.59 -8.90
CA ILE A 71 17.21 -6.88 -9.78
C ILE A 71 16.82 -5.58 -10.50
N ALA A 72 16.32 -5.70 -11.73
CA ALA A 72 15.71 -4.56 -12.41
C ALA A 72 14.64 -3.90 -11.50
N PRO A 73 14.74 -2.59 -11.18
CA PRO A 73 13.84 -1.95 -10.23
C PRO A 73 12.37 -2.16 -10.61
N ILE A 74 11.60 -2.79 -9.72
CA ILE A 74 10.17 -3.02 -9.96
C ILE A 74 9.44 -1.72 -9.67
N VAL A 75 9.03 -1.03 -10.74
CA VAL A 75 8.23 0.20 -10.64
C VAL A 75 6.76 -0.17 -10.70
N LEU A 76 6.07 -0.08 -9.57
CA LEU A 76 4.62 -0.29 -9.55
C LEU A 76 3.91 0.78 -10.39
N PRO A 77 2.86 0.41 -11.15
CA PRO A 77 2.02 1.38 -11.85
C PRO A 77 1.27 2.25 -10.85
N VAL A 78 0.84 3.43 -11.29
CA VAL A 78 -0.08 4.25 -10.50
C VAL A 78 -1.41 3.51 -10.43
N VAL A 79 -1.83 3.12 -9.23
CA VAL A 79 -3.11 2.45 -9.02
C VAL A 79 -4.15 3.50 -8.66
N ASN A 80 -5.33 3.42 -9.26
CA ASN A 80 -6.46 4.20 -8.79
C ASN A 80 -6.88 3.65 -7.43
N PRO A 81 -6.90 4.45 -6.35
CA PRO A 81 -7.30 3.99 -5.02
C PRO A 81 -8.71 3.38 -4.99
N SER A 82 -9.57 3.74 -5.96
CA SER A 82 -10.92 3.16 -6.12
C SER A 82 -10.92 1.68 -6.54
N LEU A 83 -9.77 1.16 -6.99
CA LEU A 83 -9.60 -0.23 -7.44
C LEU A 83 -8.95 -1.12 -6.38
N ILE A 84 -8.69 -0.58 -5.17
CA ILE A 84 -8.03 -1.32 -4.10
C ILE A 84 -9.11 -2.01 -3.25
N GLU A 85 -9.14 -3.34 -3.28
CA GLU A 85 -10.01 -4.12 -2.40
C GLU A 85 -9.48 -4.12 -0.97
N MET A 86 -10.37 -3.91 -0.02
CA MET A 86 -10.08 -3.97 1.40
C MET A 86 -10.20 -5.41 1.88
N THR A 87 -9.13 -5.94 2.48
CA THR A 87 -9.18 -7.17 3.26
C THR A 87 -9.03 -6.81 4.74
N GLU A 88 -10.06 -7.09 5.54
CA GLU A 88 -9.92 -7.13 6.99
C GLU A 88 -9.00 -8.29 7.35
N GLU A 89 -7.80 -8.00 7.82
CA GLU A 89 -6.96 -9.01 8.46
C GLU A 89 -7.00 -8.83 9.96
N SER A 90 -7.52 -9.85 10.64
CA SER A 90 -7.28 -10.09 12.05
C SER A 90 -5.77 -10.24 12.26
N PHE A 91 -5.20 -9.32 13.03
CA PHE A 91 -3.84 -9.42 13.54
C PHE A 91 -3.79 -10.60 14.52
N ASP A 92 -3.32 -11.77 14.08
CA ASP A 92 -2.73 -12.73 15.02
C ASP A 92 -1.26 -12.35 15.20
N SER A 93 -0.83 -12.37 16.47
CA SER A 93 0.38 -11.73 16.98
C SER A 93 1.66 -12.48 16.67
#